data_AF-A0A9D5DIX0-F1
#
_entry.id   AF-A0A9D5DIX0-F1
#
_cell.length_a   1.000
_cell.length_b   1.000
_cell.length_c   1.000
_cell.angle_alpha   90.00
_cell.angle_beta   90.00
_cell.angle_gamma   90.00
#
_symmetry.space_group_name_H-M   'P 1'
#
loop_
_entity.id
_entity.type
_entity.pdbx_description
1 polymer ?
#
loop_
_entity_poly.entity_id
_entity_poly.type
_entity_poly.pdbx_seq_one_letter_code
_entity_poly.pdbx_strand_id
1 'polypeptide(L)'
;MAAAALGSLSPLAALRPPSTSAPRRSRKTPAIYARFERPLEEIYNVRVERGVSQARLEELSVDRWSTWKTGKCQLPWNWHVDQQVYVVSGEVRVVPEGATSGERYMRFVAGDLVRYPKWFEADLFFNGPYEEKFVAKGADSNMQQPPMRNRSWSTNISLWWRK
;
A
#
# COMPACT_ATOMS: atom_id res chain seq x y z
N MET A 1 -12.17 44.00 87.94
CA MET A 1 -12.11 42.57 87.57
C MET A 1 -11.41 42.43 86.23
N ALA A 2 -10.57 41.39 86.10
CA ALA A 2 -9.46 41.26 85.16
C ALA A 2 -9.81 40.84 83.71
N ALA A 3 -8.86 41.06 82.79
CA ALA A 3 -8.35 40.20 81.69
C ALA A 3 -7.91 41.10 80.49
N ALA A 4 -6.63 41.25 80.12
CA ALA A 4 -5.65 40.33 79.51
C ALA A 4 -5.82 40.10 77.99
N ALA A 5 -4.83 40.56 77.19
CA ALA A 5 -4.31 40.01 75.90
C ALA A 5 -3.44 41.11 75.23
N LEU A 6 -2.11 41.03 75.04
CA LEU A 6 -1.21 40.13 74.28
C LEU A 6 -1.26 40.25 72.74
N GLY A 7 -0.08 40.52 72.15
CA GLY A 7 0.31 40.22 70.76
C GLY A 7 0.35 41.44 69.83
N SER A 8 1.48 42.00 69.35
CA SER A 8 2.74 41.52 68.74
C SER A 8 2.77 41.61 67.19
N LEU A 9 3.60 42.55 66.72
CA LEU A 9 4.52 42.54 65.57
C LEU A 9 4.03 42.28 64.13
N SER A 10 3.99 43.39 63.38
CA SER A 10 4.74 43.70 62.14
C SER A 10 4.53 42.95 60.79
N PRO A 11 4.81 43.65 59.67
CA PRO A 11 4.25 43.36 58.35
C PRO A 11 5.23 42.62 57.44
N LEU A 12 4.75 41.88 56.45
CA LEU A 12 5.58 41.57 55.28
C LEU A 12 4.73 41.35 54.03
N ALA A 13 4.98 42.20 53.03
CA ALA A 13 4.54 42.04 51.67
C ALA A 13 5.15 40.75 51.08
N ALA A 14 4.30 39.86 50.59
CA ALA A 14 4.72 38.74 49.74
C ALA A 14 4.15 38.95 48.34
N LEU A 15 5.03 39.42 47.44
CA LEU A 15 4.84 39.40 46.00
C LEU A 15 4.58 37.95 45.55
N ARG A 16 3.38 37.66 45.05
CA ARG A 16 3.06 36.39 44.38
C ARG A 16 3.59 36.46 42.94
N PRO A 17 4.52 35.60 42.51
CA PRO A 17 4.85 35.51 41.09
C PRO A 17 3.65 34.88 40.32
N PRO A 18 3.38 35.30 39.08
CA PRO A 18 2.40 34.62 38.25
C PRO A 18 2.93 33.24 37.85
N SER A 19 2.12 32.21 38.14
CA SER A 19 2.31 30.85 37.65
C SER A 19 2.07 30.81 36.14
N THR A 20 3.11 30.94 35.34
CA THR A 20 3.03 30.65 33.90
C THR A 20 3.57 29.25 33.64
N SER A 21 2.76 28.23 33.95
CA SER A 21 3.00 26.87 33.44
C SER A 21 2.49 26.81 31.99
N ALA A 22 3.26 27.33 31.06
CA ALA A 22 3.04 27.05 29.65
C ALA A 22 3.19 25.52 29.43
N PRO A 23 2.24 24.84 28.79
CA PRO A 23 2.41 23.43 28.50
C PRO A 23 3.59 23.29 27.54
N ARG A 24 4.65 22.64 28.03
CA ARG A 24 5.82 22.24 27.25
C ARG A 24 5.30 21.36 26.12
N ARG A 25 5.13 21.94 24.92
CA ARG A 25 4.78 21.21 23.71
C ARG A 25 5.89 20.19 23.51
N SER A 26 5.63 18.96 23.96
CA SER A 26 6.49 17.81 23.72
C SER A 26 6.61 17.70 22.21
N ARG A 27 7.72 18.22 21.68
CA ARG A 27 8.18 17.89 20.34
C ARG A 27 8.52 16.40 20.39
N LYS A 28 7.51 15.56 20.15
CA LYS A 28 7.72 14.17 19.76
C LYS A 28 8.66 14.25 18.56
N THR A 29 9.92 13.90 18.76
CA THR A 29 10.95 13.81 17.73
C THR A 29 10.47 12.85 16.64
N PRO A 30 10.15 13.31 15.41
CA PRO A 30 9.69 12.41 14.37
C PRO A 30 10.79 12.32 13.32
N ALA A 31 11.94 11.66 13.59
CA ALA A 31 13.03 11.78 12.62
C ALA A 31 14.17 10.75 12.65
N ILE A 32 14.06 9.59 13.31
CA ILE A 32 15.16 8.59 13.24
C ILE A 32 14.72 7.26 12.62
N TYR A 33 13.52 6.75 12.95
CA TYR A 33 13.09 5.43 12.45
C TYR A 33 12.42 5.43 11.08
N ALA A 34 11.99 6.58 10.55
CA ALA A 34 11.28 6.64 9.26
C ALA A 34 12.16 6.39 8.02
N ARG A 35 13.47 6.19 8.21
CA ARG A 35 14.47 6.18 7.11
C ARG A 35 14.91 4.80 6.62
N PHE A 36 14.39 3.70 7.16
CA PHE A 36 14.86 2.34 6.81
C PHE A 36 13.77 1.35 6.42
N GLU A 37 12.57 1.82 6.08
CA GLU A 37 11.56 0.93 5.53
C GLU A 37 11.88 0.63 4.05
N ARG A 38 12.37 -0.58 3.78
CA ARG A 38 12.59 -1.07 2.40
C ARG A 38 11.29 -0.90 1.59
N PRO A 39 11.37 -0.52 0.30
CA PRO A 39 10.19 -0.42 -0.55
C PRO A 39 9.46 -1.77 -0.61
N LEU A 40 8.13 -1.74 -0.74
CA LEU A 40 7.33 -2.97 -0.74
C LEU A 40 7.68 -3.85 -1.94
N GLU A 41 7.98 -3.25 -3.08
CA GLU A 41 8.46 -3.92 -4.28
C GLU A 41 9.65 -4.84 -3.96
N GLU A 42 10.59 -4.37 -3.13
CA GLU A 42 11.77 -5.12 -2.74
C GLU A 42 11.45 -6.20 -1.68
N ILE A 43 10.59 -5.89 -0.71
CA ILE A 43 10.17 -6.84 0.34
C ILE A 43 9.44 -8.04 -0.27
N TYR A 44 8.55 -7.79 -1.24
CA TYR A 44 7.72 -8.80 -1.87
C TYR A 44 8.28 -9.29 -3.21
N ASN A 45 9.49 -8.88 -3.59
CA ASN A 45 10.14 -9.24 -4.86
C ASN A 45 9.29 -8.95 -6.11
N VAL A 46 8.46 -7.90 -6.04
CA VAL A 46 7.73 -7.34 -7.19
C VAL A 46 8.68 -6.43 -7.93
N ARG A 47 8.92 -6.69 -9.21
CA ARG A 47 9.80 -5.86 -10.04
C ARG A 47 8.99 -4.93 -10.90
N VAL A 48 9.50 -3.73 -11.13
CA VAL A 48 8.85 -2.75 -12.01
C VAL A 48 9.87 -2.05 -12.90
N GLU A 49 9.59 -2.03 -14.20
CA GLU A 49 10.20 -1.12 -15.18
C GLU A 49 9.19 0.01 -15.44
N ARG A 50 9.53 1.25 -15.08
CA ARG A 50 8.63 2.41 -15.22
C ARG A 50 8.81 3.06 -16.58
N GLY A 51 7.73 3.49 -17.22
CA GLY A 51 7.78 4.25 -18.48
C GLY A 51 8.47 3.48 -19.61
N VAL A 52 8.08 2.22 -19.81
CA VAL A 52 8.75 1.31 -20.74
C VAL A 52 8.68 1.82 -22.18
N SER A 53 9.81 1.77 -22.88
CA SER A 53 9.92 2.20 -24.27
C SER A 53 9.19 1.25 -25.23
N GLN A 54 8.74 1.78 -26.37
CA GLN A 54 8.08 1.00 -27.42
C GLN A 54 8.93 -0.18 -27.91
N ALA A 55 10.24 0.01 -28.09
CA ALA A 55 11.18 -1.04 -28.51
C ALA A 55 11.20 -2.23 -27.51
N ARG A 56 11.12 -1.94 -26.21
CA ARG A 56 11.06 -2.96 -25.16
C ARG A 56 9.73 -3.72 -25.16
N LEU A 57 8.63 -3.04 -25.47
CA LEU A 57 7.31 -3.70 -25.62
C LEU A 57 7.28 -4.63 -26.84
N GLU A 58 7.92 -4.22 -27.94
CA GLU A 58 8.07 -5.03 -29.16
C GLU A 58 8.96 -6.25 -28.93
N GLU A 59 10.11 -6.09 -28.26
CA GLU A 59 11.00 -7.18 -27.85
C GLU A 59 10.25 -8.26 -27.06
N LEU A 60 9.35 -7.84 -26.17
CA LEU A 60 8.53 -8.72 -25.34
C LEU A 60 7.27 -9.24 -26.05
N SER A 61 6.98 -8.77 -27.26
CA SER A 61 5.76 -9.06 -28.03
C SER A 61 4.48 -8.87 -27.18
N VAL A 62 4.43 -7.75 -26.44
CA VAL A 62 3.32 -7.42 -25.54
C VAL A 62 1.99 -7.31 -26.30
N ASP A 63 2.04 -7.02 -27.61
CA ASP A 63 0.88 -7.04 -28.49
C ASP A 63 0.11 -8.38 -28.45
N ARG A 64 0.83 -9.50 -28.29
CA ARG A 64 0.29 -10.87 -28.28
C ARG A 64 -0.20 -11.34 -26.91
N TRP A 65 0.03 -10.56 -25.86
CA TRP A 65 -0.37 -10.94 -24.51
C TRP A 65 -1.88 -10.87 -24.34
N SER A 66 -2.41 -11.59 -23.34
CA SER A 66 -3.83 -11.52 -23.01
C SER A 66 -4.17 -10.12 -22.47
N THR A 67 -5.35 -9.62 -22.80
CA THR A 67 -5.81 -8.29 -22.33
C THR A 67 -6.85 -8.45 -21.24
N TRP A 68 -6.78 -7.59 -20.22
CA TRP A 68 -7.78 -7.51 -19.15
C TRP A 68 -8.19 -6.05 -18.90
N LYS A 69 -9.47 -5.85 -18.54
CA LYS A 69 -10.05 -4.52 -18.30
C LYS A 69 -11.01 -4.56 -17.12
N THR A 70 -11.07 -3.45 -16.39
CA THR A 70 -12.04 -3.24 -15.30
C THR A 70 -12.39 -1.76 -15.14
N GLY A 71 -13.41 -1.48 -14.33
CA GLY A 71 -13.71 -0.17 -13.76
C GLY A 71 -13.31 -0.09 -12.29
N LYS A 72 -13.91 0.85 -11.56
CA LYS A 72 -13.70 1.01 -10.12
C LYS A 72 -14.14 -0.25 -9.35
N CYS A 73 -13.21 -0.93 -8.69
CA CYS A 73 -13.50 -2.10 -7.85
C CYS A 73 -12.33 -2.41 -6.91
N GLN A 74 -12.57 -3.35 -5.98
CA GLN A 74 -11.55 -4.00 -5.18
C GLN A 74 -11.57 -5.50 -5.49
N LEU A 75 -10.39 -6.13 -5.61
CA LEU A 75 -10.26 -7.54 -5.93
C LEU A 75 -9.16 -8.19 -5.07
N PRO A 76 -9.48 -9.20 -4.25
CA PRO A 76 -8.45 -10.05 -3.65
C PRO A 76 -7.83 -10.94 -4.73
N TRP A 77 -6.50 -10.98 -4.80
CA TRP A 77 -5.77 -11.72 -5.82
C TRP A 77 -4.59 -12.50 -5.24
N ASN A 78 -4.48 -13.76 -5.70
CA ASN A 78 -3.38 -14.66 -5.37
C ASN A 78 -2.72 -15.07 -6.68
N TRP A 79 -1.41 -14.85 -6.81
CA TRP A 79 -0.62 -15.24 -7.98
C TRP A 79 -0.05 -16.65 -7.77
N HIS A 80 -0.58 -17.67 -8.45
CA HIS A 80 -0.09 -19.05 -8.37
C HIS A 80 1.09 -19.33 -9.30
N VAL A 81 1.45 -18.39 -10.18
CA VAL A 81 2.58 -18.42 -11.11
C VAL A 81 3.20 -17.04 -11.18
N ASP A 82 4.43 -16.92 -11.67
CA ASP A 82 4.98 -15.60 -11.99
C ASP A 82 4.08 -14.98 -13.08
N GLN A 83 3.72 -13.72 -12.91
CA GLN A 83 2.94 -12.99 -13.91
C GLN A 83 3.70 -11.73 -14.31
N GLN A 84 3.75 -11.49 -15.62
CA GLN A 84 4.25 -10.23 -16.15
C GLN A 84 3.07 -9.44 -16.71
N VAL A 85 2.99 -8.17 -16.33
CA VAL A 85 1.87 -7.27 -16.59
C VAL A 85 2.40 -5.97 -17.16
N TYR A 86 1.82 -5.51 -18.25
CA TYR A 86 2.00 -4.16 -18.77
C TYR A 86 0.71 -3.36 -18.55
N VAL A 87 0.81 -2.27 -17.78
CA VAL A 87 -0.33 -1.38 -17.53
C VAL A 87 -0.53 -0.48 -18.75
N VAL A 88 -1.62 -0.70 -19.48
CA VAL A 88 -1.92 0.06 -20.70
C VAL A 88 -2.56 1.40 -20.33
N SER A 89 -3.53 1.39 -19.40
CA SER A 89 -4.20 2.61 -18.94
C SER A 89 -4.72 2.48 -17.51
N GLY A 90 -4.90 3.63 -16.86
CA GLY A 90 -5.39 3.70 -15.49
C GLY A 90 -4.30 3.52 -14.43
N GLU A 91 -4.72 3.18 -13.22
CA GLU A 91 -3.86 2.90 -12.08
C GLU A 91 -4.40 1.75 -11.22
N VAL A 92 -3.50 1.02 -10.58
CA VAL A 92 -3.82 0.01 -9.58
C VAL A 92 -3.00 0.27 -8.32
N ARG A 93 -3.66 0.16 -7.16
CA ARG A 93 -3.00 0.06 -5.87
C ARG A 93 -3.00 -1.39 -5.41
N VAL A 94 -1.83 -1.89 -5.06
CA VAL A 94 -1.61 -3.27 -4.63
C VAL A 94 -1.26 -3.24 -3.16
N VAL A 95 -2.11 -3.81 -2.33
CA VAL A 95 -1.93 -3.92 -0.87
C VAL A 95 -1.58 -5.37 -0.56
N PRO A 96 -0.29 -5.69 -0.31
CA PRO A 96 0.10 -7.04 0.07
C PRO A 96 -0.64 -7.54 1.30
N GLU A 97 -0.97 -8.82 1.33
CA GLU A 97 -1.50 -9.44 2.53
C GLU A 97 -0.51 -9.31 3.70
N GLY A 98 -1.02 -9.02 4.90
CA GLY A 98 -0.20 -8.87 6.11
C GLY A 98 0.49 -7.51 6.29
N ALA A 99 0.30 -6.54 5.38
CA ALA A 99 0.77 -5.16 5.59
C ALA A 99 0.06 -4.54 6.82
N THR A 100 0.76 -4.51 7.96
CA THR A 100 0.20 -4.33 9.31
C THR A 100 -0.49 -2.99 9.59
N SER A 101 -0.43 -2.01 8.68
CA SER A 101 -1.09 -0.70 8.86
C SER A 101 -2.07 -0.30 7.75
N GLY A 102 -2.17 -1.02 6.62
CA GLY A 102 -2.96 -0.56 5.46
C GLY A 102 -2.51 0.78 4.83
N GLU A 103 -1.49 1.44 5.42
CA GLU A 103 -0.94 2.71 4.98
C GLU A 103 0.10 2.54 3.87
N ARG A 104 0.64 1.32 3.69
CA ARG A 104 1.65 1.01 2.69
C ARG A 104 1.06 0.17 1.56
N TYR A 105 1.23 0.64 0.34
CA TYR A 105 0.80 -0.05 -0.88
C TYR A 105 1.78 0.25 -2.02
N MET A 106 1.84 -0.66 -2.99
CA MET A 106 2.51 -0.38 -4.27
C MET A 106 1.50 0.28 -5.20
N ARG A 107 1.97 1.22 -6.03
CA ARG A 107 1.14 1.88 -7.04
C ARG A 107 1.77 1.70 -8.42
N PHE A 108 0.98 1.20 -9.35
CA PHE A 108 1.35 1.03 -10.75
C PHE A 108 0.38 1.78 -11.64
N VAL A 109 0.90 2.42 -12.68
CA VAL A 109 0.18 3.32 -13.58
C VAL A 109 0.51 2.98 -15.03
N ALA A 110 -0.23 3.59 -15.96
CA ALA A 110 0.01 3.43 -17.40
C ALA A 110 1.50 3.59 -17.77
N GLY A 111 2.01 2.64 -18.56
CA GLY A 111 3.40 2.58 -19.00
C GLY A 111 4.32 1.73 -18.12
N ASP A 112 3.84 1.22 -16.99
CA ASP A 112 4.61 0.34 -16.12
C ASP A 112 4.56 -1.12 -16.58
N LEU A 113 5.71 -1.77 -16.54
CA LEU A 113 5.86 -3.21 -16.75
C LEU A 113 6.24 -3.86 -15.42
N VAL A 114 5.30 -4.61 -14.86
CA VAL A 114 5.37 -5.21 -13.52
C VAL A 114 5.57 -6.71 -13.62
N ARG A 115 6.42 -7.27 -12.77
CA ARG A 115 6.52 -8.72 -12.56
C ARG A 115 6.12 -9.05 -11.13
N TYR A 116 5.00 -9.76 -11.00
CA TYR A 116 4.55 -10.34 -9.74
C TYR A 116 5.14 -11.74 -9.59
N PRO A 117 5.70 -12.07 -8.42
CA PRO A 117 6.22 -13.40 -8.19
C PRO A 117 5.10 -14.40 -7.88
N LYS A 118 5.37 -15.66 -8.16
CA LYS A 118 4.59 -16.80 -7.69
C LYS A 118 4.39 -16.73 -6.16
N TRP A 119 3.20 -17.11 -5.73
CA TRP A 119 2.71 -17.13 -4.35
C TRP A 119 2.62 -15.76 -3.67
N PHE A 120 2.54 -14.69 -4.46
CA PHE A 120 2.21 -13.38 -3.94
C PHE A 120 0.70 -13.26 -3.73
N GLU A 121 0.28 -12.58 -2.66
CA GLU A 121 -1.13 -12.34 -2.33
C GLU A 121 -1.34 -10.86 -2.00
N ALA A 122 -2.36 -10.25 -2.59
CA ALA A 122 -2.68 -8.85 -2.38
C ALA A 122 -4.15 -8.52 -2.64
N ASP A 123 -4.62 -7.47 -1.98
CA ASP A 123 -5.83 -6.76 -2.38
C ASP A 123 -5.49 -5.69 -3.42
N LEU A 124 -6.19 -5.74 -4.55
CA LEU A 124 -6.07 -4.80 -5.65
C LEU A 124 -7.19 -3.76 -5.57
N PHE A 125 -6.84 -2.49 -5.67
CA PHE A 125 -7.79 -1.39 -5.69
C PHE A 125 -7.67 -0.60 -6.99
N PHE A 126 -8.77 -0.54 -7.73
CA PHE A 126 -8.92 0.23 -8.95
C PHE A 126 -9.87 1.40 -8.68
N ASN A 127 -9.40 2.64 -8.85
CA ASN A 127 -10.20 3.84 -8.56
C ASN A 127 -11.03 4.33 -9.77
N GLY A 128 -10.83 3.74 -10.95
CA GLY A 128 -11.46 4.13 -12.21
C GLY A 128 -11.25 3.07 -13.31
N PRO A 129 -11.44 3.44 -14.60
CA PRO A 129 -11.12 2.57 -15.72
C PRO A 129 -9.65 2.12 -15.69
N TYR A 130 -9.41 0.84 -15.93
CA TYR A 130 -8.09 0.24 -15.94
C TYR A 130 -7.99 -0.83 -17.04
N GLU A 131 -6.86 -0.85 -17.73
CA GLU A 131 -6.53 -1.86 -18.75
C GLU A 131 -5.09 -2.31 -18.62
N GLU A 132 -4.87 -3.61 -18.72
CA GLU A 132 -3.55 -4.22 -18.73
C GLU A 132 -3.44 -5.32 -19.79
N LYS A 133 -2.20 -5.61 -20.15
CA LYS A 133 -1.82 -6.82 -20.86
C LYS A 133 -0.99 -7.71 -19.96
N PHE A 134 -1.24 -9.02 -19.99
CA PHE A 134 -0.59 -9.95 -19.07
C PHE A 134 -0.21 -11.26 -19.74
N VAL A 135 0.84 -11.87 -19.20
CA VAL A 135 1.28 -13.23 -19.55
C VAL A 135 1.77 -13.95 -18.30
N ALA A 136 1.41 -15.23 -18.16
CA ALA A 136 1.97 -16.10 -17.13
C ALA A 136 3.38 -16.55 -17.54
N LYS A 137 4.31 -16.59 -16.57
CA LYS A 137 5.68 -17.09 -16.73
C LYS A 137 5.81 -18.34 -15.85
N GLY A 138 6.18 -19.48 -16.44
CA GLY A 138 6.34 -20.73 -15.69
C GLY A 138 6.72 -21.91 -16.58
N ALA A 139 7.41 -22.89 -16.00
CA ALA A 139 7.93 -24.06 -16.71
C ALA A 139 6.83 -25.04 -17.18
N ASP A 140 5.68 -25.00 -16.52
CA ASP A 140 4.53 -25.82 -16.91
C ASP A 140 3.62 -24.95 -17.80
N SER A 141 3.88 -24.98 -19.10
CA SER A 141 3.18 -24.20 -20.13
C SER A 141 1.65 -24.40 -20.17
N ASN A 142 1.12 -25.37 -19.42
CA ASN A 142 -0.31 -25.63 -19.30
C ASN A 142 -0.98 -24.91 -18.10
N MET A 143 -0.20 -24.29 -17.21
CA MET A 143 -0.73 -23.65 -16.00
C MET A 143 -1.01 -22.16 -16.26
N GLN A 144 -2.02 -21.88 -17.08
CA GLN A 144 -2.49 -20.53 -17.34
C GLN A 144 -3.35 -20.05 -16.15
N GLN A 145 -2.91 -19.01 -15.45
CA GLN A 145 -3.78 -18.40 -14.44
C GLN A 145 -4.93 -17.66 -15.14
N PRO A 146 -6.20 -17.85 -14.73
CA PRO A 146 -7.32 -17.15 -15.34
C PRO A 146 -7.18 -15.63 -15.17
N PRO A 147 -7.82 -14.82 -16.04
CA PRO A 147 -7.83 -13.37 -15.86
C PRO A 147 -8.47 -12.99 -14.53
N MET A 148 -8.07 -11.84 -13.99
CA MET A 148 -8.62 -11.25 -12.78
C MET A 148 -10.16 -11.14 -12.87
N ARG A 149 -10.92 -11.87 -12.05
CA ARG A 149 -12.39 -11.80 -12.06
C ARG A 149 -12.91 -11.32 -10.71
N ASN A 150 -13.71 -10.26 -10.73
CA ASN A 150 -14.44 -9.79 -9.54
C ASN A 150 -15.37 -10.91 -9.03
N ARG A 151 -15.20 -11.33 -7.77
CA ARG A 151 -15.99 -12.40 -7.13
C ARG A 151 -17.50 -12.14 -7.17
N SER A 152 -17.94 -10.89 -7.35
CA SER A 152 -19.35 -10.54 -7.54
C SER A 152 -20.00 -11.15 -8.80
N TRP A 153 -19.23 -11.77 -9.69
CA TRP A 153 -19.70 -12.47 -10.88
C TRP A 153 -19.04 -13.85 -11.03
N SER A 154 -19.03 -14.71 -10.01
CA SER A 154 -18.60 -16.12 -10.17
C SER A 154 -19.14 -17.03 -9.07
N THR A 155 -20.37 -17.50 -9.21
CA THR A 155 -20.78 -18.83 -8.73
C THR A 155 -20.22 -19.90 -9.68
N ASN A 156 -18.92 -20.19 -9.55
CA ASN A 156 -18.18 -21.40 -9.99
C ASN A 156 -16.78 -21.06 -10.53
N ILE A 157 -15.81 -20.95 -9.62
CA ILE A 157 -14.38 -21.04 -9.96
C ILE A 157 -13.97 -22.51 -10.28
N SER A 158 -14.79 -23.48 -9.88
CA SER A 158 -14.55 -24.92 -10.03
C SER A 158 -14.62 -25.45 -11.47
N LEU A 159 -15.14 -24.67 -12.42
CA LEU A 159 -15.33 -25.12 -13.81
C LEU A 159 -14.15 -24.82 -14.75
N TRP A 160 -13.10 -24.14 -14.27
CA TRP A 160 -11.94 -23.77 -15.10
C TRP A 160 -10.73 -24.73 -14.95
N TRP A 161 -10.91 -25.86 -14.25
CA TRP A 161 -9.89 -26.89 -14.00
C TRP A 161 -10.11 -28.20 -14.76
N ARG A 162 -10.67 -28.16 -15.97
CA ARG A 162 -10.65 -29.32 -16.89
C ARG A 162 -10.65 -28.86 -18.35
N LYS A 163 -9.51 -29.04 -19.02
CA LYS A 163 -9.40 -29.65 -20.34
C LYS A 163 -7.97 -30.13 -20.54
#